data_AF-A0A960MQH6-F1
#
_entry.id   AF-A0A960MQH6-F1
#
_cell.length_a   1.000
_cell.length_b   1.000
_cell.length_c   1.000
_cell.angle_alpha   90.00
_cell.angle_beta   90.00
_cell.angle_gamma   90.00
#
_symmetry.space_group_name_H-M   'P 1'
#
loop_
_entity.id
_entity.type
_entity.pdbx_description
1 polymer ?
#
loop_
_entity_poly.entity_id
_entity_poly.type
_entity_poly.pdbx_seq_one_letter_code
_entity_poly.pdbx_strand_id
1 'polypeptide(L)'
;MQIPVGLLMDRLGARRLLSFAAFACGLGSFLFAASYSIVPAEGGRFLMGIGGSFAFVGMIYVCSHWFPANKLALLVGIGNSIGMLVAFPGNSYHYLTDLSGIF
;
A
#
# COMPACT_ATOMS: atom_id res chain seq x y z
N MET A 1 5.30 -11.31 4.51
CA MET A 1 4.59 -12.12 3.48
C MET A 1 5.20 -11.99 2.07
N GLN A 2 6.48 -11.65 1.89
CA GLN A 2 7.01 -11.34 0.54
C GLN A 2 7.27 -12.55 -0.36
N ILE A 3 7.61 -13.73 0.21
CA ILE A 3 7.91 -14.93 -0.58
C ILE A 3 6.67 -15.56 -1.27
N PRO A 4 5.53 -15.80 -0.60
CA PRO A 4 4.35 -16.38 -1.25
C PRO A 4 3.75 -15.44 -2.30
N VAL A 5 3.81 -14.12 -2.07
CA VAL A 5 3.29 -13.11 -3.00
C VAL A 5 4.10 -13.07 -4.29
N GLY A 6 5.43 -13.17 -4.23
CA GLY A 6 6.28 -13.26 -5.43
C GLY A 6 5.92 -14.47 -6.31
N LEU A 7 5.69 -15.64 -5.69
CA LEU A 7 5.30 -16.86 -6.40
C LEU A 7 3.90 -16.75 -7.03
N LEU A 8 2.94 -16.14 -6.33
CA LEU A 8 1.60 -15.86 -6.86
C LEU A 8 1.65 -14.89 -8.05
N MET A 9 2.56 -13.91 -8.01
CA MET A 9 2.71 -12.91 -9.06
C MET A 9 3.34 -13.47 -10.33
N ASP A 10 4.27 -14.42 -10.21
CA ASP A 10 4.83 -15.16 -11.34
C ASP A 10 3.80 -16.09 -12.00
N ARG A 11 2.83 -16.64 -11.25
CA ARG A 11 1.80 -17.55 -11.79
C ARG A 11 0.57 -16.88 -12.39
N LEU A 12 0.05 -15.83 -11.76
CA LEU A 12 -1.19 -15.16 -12.19
C LEU A 12 -0.95 -13.94 -13.11
N GLY A 13 0.31 -13.54 -13.25
CA GLY A 13 0.71 -12.35 -13.98
C GLY A 13 0.52 -11.09 -13.15
N ALA A 14 1.62 -10.38 -12.91
CA ALA A 14 1.63 -9.22 -12.02
C ALA A 14 0.63 -8.13 -12.41
N ARG A 15 0.39 -7.94 -13.71
CA ARG A 15 -0.54 -6.90 -14.20
C ARG A 15 -1.96 -7.11 -13.70
N ARG A 16 -2.47 -8.34 -13.67
CA ARG A 16 -3.83 -8.63 -13.16
C ARG A 16 -3.88 -8.52 -11.64
N LEU A 17 -2.85 -9.05 -10.96
CA LEU A 17 -2.79 -9.04 -9.50
C LEU A 17 -2.73 -7.61 -8.94
N LEU A 18 -1.91 -6.74 -9.53
CA LEU A 18 -1.83 -5.33 -9.17
C LEU A 18 -3.14 -4.58 -9.42
N SER A 19 -3.82 -4.84 -10.54
CA SER A 19 -5.12 -4.22 -10.82
C SER A 19 -6.18 -4.64 -9.80
N PHE A 20 -6.26 -5.92 -9.44
CA PHE A 20 -7.16 -6.39 -8.39
C PHE A 20 -6.82 -5.82 -7.02
N ALA A 21 -5.53 -5.75 -6.67
CA ALA A 21 -5.08 -5.17 -5.42
C ALA A 21 -5.40 -3.67 -5.32
N ALA A 22 -5.18 -2.91 -6.39
CA ALA A 22 -5.53 -1.50 -6.47
C ALA A 22 -7.05 -1.29 -6.35
N PHE A 23 -7.84 -2.13 -7.02
CA PHE A 23 -9.29 -2.09 -6.94
C PHE A 23 -9.80 -2.41 -5.52
N ALA A 24 -9.28 -3.46 -4.89
CA ALA A 24 -9.61 -3.83 -3.51
C ALA A 24 -9.22 -2.73 -2.51
N CYS A 25 -8.07 -2.10 -2.71
CA CYS A 25 -7.62 -0.98 -1.87
C CYS A 25 -8.53 0.25 -2.05
N GLY A 26 -8.89 0.59 -3.29
CA GLY A 26 -9.84 1.66 -3.57
C GLY A 26 -11.23 1.40 -2.99
N LEU A 27 -11.71 0.16 -3.06
CA LEU A 27 -12.98 -0.25 -2.46
C LEU A 27 -12.93 -0.14 -0.92
N GLY A 28 -11.83 -0.57 -0.31
CA GLY A 28 -11.60 -0.44 1.13
C GLY A 28 -11.55 1.01 1.60
N SER A 29 -10.90 1.90 0.84
CA SER A 29 -10.91 3.36 1.04
C SER A 29 -12.30 3.94 0.98
N PHE A 30 -13.09 3.55 -0.01
CA PHE A 30 -14.45 4.02 -0.17
C PHE A 30 -15.36 3.54 0.97
N LEU A 31 -15.25 2.27 1.35
CA LEU A 31 -15.96 1.69 2.49
C LEU A 31 -15.60 2.40 3.79
N PHE A 32 -14.30 2.62 4.05
CA PHE A 32 -13.85 3.35 5.24
C PHE A 32 -14.40 4.79 5.27
N ALA A 33 -14.37 5.50 4.14
CA ALA A 33 -14.88 6.87 4.05
C ALA A 33 -16.42 6.95 4.22
N ALA A 34 -17.16 5.95 3.75
CA ALA A 34 -18.62 5.89 3.87
C ALA A 34 -19.10 5.30 5.21
N SER A 35 -18.19 4.80 6.06
CA SER A 35 -18.52 4.13 7.31
C SER A 35 -18.82 5.12 8.42
N TYR A 36 -20.05 5.09 8.96
CA TYR A 36 -20.45 5.81 10.17
C TYR A 36 -20.38 4.94 11.45
N SER A 37 -19.95 3.68 11.34
CA SER A 37 -19.90 2.72 12.45
C SER A 37 -18.55 1.97 12.47
N ILE A 38 -18.12 1.52 13.66
CA ILE A 38 -16.81 0.88 13.86
C ILE A 38 -16.67 -0.41 13.03
N VAL A 39 -17.71 -1.24 12.96
CA VAL A 39 -17.64 -2.56 12.31
C VAL A 39 -17.30 -2.47 10.81
N PRO A 40 -17.99 -1.65 9.99
CA PRO A 40 -17.62 -1.49 8.59
C PRO A 40 -16.29 -0.74 8.38
N ALA A 41 -15.89 0.13 9.31
CA ALA A 41 -14.60 0.82 9.24
C ALA A 41 -13.40 -0.15 9.37
N GLU A 42 -13.49 -1.10 10.32
CA GLU A 42 -12.49 -2.16 10.50
C GLU A 42 -12.42 -3.09 9.28
N GLY A 43 -13.58 -3.42 8.69
CA GLY A 43 -13.67 -4.19 7.45
C GLY A 43 -13.01 -3.49 6.26
N GLY A 44 -13.21 -2.17 6.12
CA GLY A 44 -12.53 -1.34 5.11
C GLY A 44 -11.01 -1.34 5.27
N ARG A 45 -10.51 -1.21 6.51
CA ARG A 45 -9.07 -1.31 6.82
C ARG A 45 -8.48 -2.68 6.51
N PHE A 46 -9.22 -3.76 6.77
CA PHE A 46 -8.78 -5.11 6.43
C PHE A 46 -8.62 -5.27 4.91
N LEU A 47 -9.59 -4.77 4.13
CA LEU A 47 -9.52 -4.73 2.67
C LEU A 47 -8.34 -3.90 2.13
N MET A 48 -8.12 -2.71 2.70
CA MET A 48 -6.95 -1.88 2.38
C MET A 48 -5.63 -2.62 2.67
N GLY A 49 -5.54 -3.32 3.81
CA GLY A 49 -4.33 -4.07 4.21
C GLY A 49 -4.02 -5.23 3.27
N ILE A 50 -5.05 -5.94 2.81
CA ILE A 50 -4.92 -6.99 1.79
C ILE A 50 -4.41 -6.37 0.48
N GLY A 51 -5.02 -5.29 0.00
CA GLY A 51 -4.59 -4.61 -1.23
C GLY A 51 -3.16 -4.05 -1.14
N GLY A 52 -2.82 -3.44 -0.01
CA GLY A 52 -1.50 -2.85 0.25
C GLY A 52 -0.37 -3.87 0.31
N SER A 53 -0.64 -5.10 0.76
CA SER A 53 0.34 -6.19 0.82
C SER A 53 0.95 -6.53 -0.56
N PHE A 54 0.20 -6.27 -1.64
CA PHE A 54 0.64 -6.51 -3.02
C PHE A 54 1.34 -5.29 -3.64
N ALA A 55 1.17 -4.09 -3.08
CA ALA A 55 1.69 -2.85 -3.66
C ALA A 55 3.23 -2.85 -3.73
N PHE A 56 3.90 -3.24 -2.65
CA PHE A 56 5.37 -3.27 -2.60
C PHE A 56 5.95 -4.33 -3.55
N VAL A 57 5.36 -5.52 -3.60
CA VAL A 57 5.81 -6.59 -4.49
C VAL A 57 5.59 -6.19 -5.95
N GLY A 58 4.43 -5.59 -6.25
CA GLY A 58 4.13 -5.05 -7.56
C GLY A 58 5.13 -3.98 -8.01
N MET A 59 5.53 -3.09 -7.11
CA MET A 59 6.57 -2.09 -7.39
C MET A 59 7.91 -2.74 -7.77
N ILE A 60 8.36 -3.75 -7.02
CA ILE A 60 9.60 -4.49 -7.33
C ILE A 60 9.50 -5.17 -8.70
N TYR A 61 8.37 -5.79 -9.02
CA TYR A 61 8.17 -6.47 -10.30
C TYR A 61 8.18 -5.50 -11.48
N VAL A 62 7.48 -4.37 -11.38
CA VAL A 62 7.48 -3.33 -12.43
C VAL A 62 8.91 -2.82 -12.64
N CYS A 63 9.65 -2.56 -11.56
CA CYS A 63 11.04 -2.15 -11.64
C CYS A 63 11.93 -3.23 -12.28
N SER A 64 11.77 -4.50 -11.90
CA SER A 64 12.56 -5.61 -12.44
C SER A 64 12.27 -5.92 -13.91
N HIS A 65 11.06 -5.63 -14.40
CA HIS A 65 10.67 -5.93 -15.77
C HIS A 65 11.03 -4.80 -16.75
N TRP A 66 10.96 -3.54 -16.31
CA TRP A 66 11.21 -2.38 -17.16
C TRP A 66 12.63 -1.81 -17.05
N PHE A 67 13.37 -2.12 -15.97
CA PHE A 67 14.69 -1.56 -15.72
C PHE A 67 15.77 -2.62 -15.53
N PRO A 68 17.03 -2.33 -15.90
CA PRO A 68 18.15 -3.23 -15.67
C PRO A 68 18.40 -3.42 -14.17
N ALA A 69 18.77 -4.65 -13.77
CA ALA A 69 18.95 -5.07 -12.37
C ALA A 69 19.88 -4.14 -11.55
N ASN A 70 20.86 -3.51 -12.21
CA ASN A 70 21.80 -2.57 -11.58
C ASN A 70 21.13 -1.29 -11.04
N LYS A 71 19.95 -0.92 -11.54
CA LYS A 71 19.18 0.25 -11.06
C LYS A 71 18.01 -0.12 -10.14
N LEU A 72 17.77 -1.42 -9.94
CA LEU A 72 16.60 -1.92 -9.22
C LEU A 72 16.64 -1.49 -7.75
N ALA A 73 17.79 -1.61 -7.08
CA ALA A 73 17.97 -1.15 -5.70
C ALA A 73 17.73 0.35 -5.53
N LEU A 74 18.17 1.17 -6.50
CA LEU A 74 17.95 2.62 -6.48
C LEU A 74 16.47 2.96 -6.65
N LEU A 75 15.80 2.35 -7.63
CA LEU A 75 14.37 2.56 -7.89
C LEU A 75 13.50 2.12 -6.71
N VAL A 76 13.87 0.99 -6.08
CA VAL A 76 13.19 0.52 -4.88
C VAL A 76 13.41 1.47 -3.71
N GLY A 77 14.63 1.98 -3.53
CA GLY A 77 14.95 2.99 -2.54
C GLY A 77 14.14 4.28 -2.73
N ILE A 78 14.07 4.79 -3.96
CA ILE A 78 13.28 5.98 -4.31
C ILE A 78 11.79 5.74 -4.03
N GLY A 79 11.24 4.60 -4.46
CA GLY A 79 9.84 4.26 -4.21
C GLY A 79 9.53 4.17 -2.72
N ASN A 80 10.44 3.62 -1.91
CA ASN A 80 10.28 3.57 -0.46
C ASN A 80 10.36 4.97 0.17
N SER A 81 11.29 5.82 -0.27
CA SER A 81 11.40 7.21 0.19
C SER A 81 10.13 8.01 -0.10
N ILE A 82 9.57 7.86 -1.31
CA ILE A 82 8.28 8.47 -1.67
C ILE A 82 7.16 7.94 -0.76
N GLY A 83 7.12 6.63 -0.50
CA GLY A 83 6.15 6.03 0.42
C GLY A 83 6.22 6.64 1.83
N MET A 84 7.42 6.83 2.36
CA MET A 84 7.62 7.47 3.67
C MET A 84 7.21 8.95 3.67
N LEU A 85 7.49 9.68 2.58
CA LEU A 85 7.05 11.07 2.41
C LEU A 85 5.52 11.19 2.42
N VAL A 86 4.81 10.24 1.80
CA VAL A 86 3.34 10.21 1.82
C VAL A 86 2.77 9.86 3.19
N ALA A 87 3.48 9.03 3.98
CA ALA A 87 3.05 8.66 5.33
C ALA A 87 3.27 9.78 6.37
N PHE A 88 4.26 10.66 6.13
CA PHE A 88 4.66 11.71 7.07
C PHE A 88 3.52 12.63 7.55
N PRO A 89 2.67 13.21 6.67
CA PRO A 89 1.61 14.11 7.09
C PRO A 89 0.65 13.47 8.10
N GLY A 90 0.28 12.20 7.89
CA GLY A 90 -0.62 11.46 8.77
C GLY A 90 -0.12 11.40 10.22
N ASN A 91 1.19 11.19 10.41
CA ASN A 91 1.78 11.22 11.74
C ASN A 91 1.89 12.64 12.27
N SER A 92 2.26 13.62 11.44
CA SER A 92 2.36 15.02 11.90
C SER A 92 1.04 15.57 12.43
N TYR A 93 -0.10 15.25 11.81
CA TYR A 93 -1.41 15.67 12.32
C TYR A 93 -1.70 15.08 13.71
N HIS A 94 -1.28 13.84 13.97
CA HIS A 94 -1.45 13.20 15.28
C HIS A 94 -0.64 13.91 16.37
N TYR A 95 0.61 14.30 16.06
CA TYR A 95 1.47 15.04 17.00
C TYR A 95 0.94 16.45 17.27
N LEU A 96 0.35 17.10 16.28
CA LEU A 96 -0.31 18.41 16.46
C LEU A 96 -1.58 18.30 17.30
N THR A 97 -2.35 17.20 17.16
CA THR A 97 -3.51 16.95 18.03
C THR A 97 -3.10 16.66 19.47
N ASP A 98 -2.03 15.90 19.70
CA ASP A 98 -1.47 15.63 21.04
C ASP A 98 -0.93 16.92 21.70
N LEU A 99 -0.29 17.81 20.94
CA LEU A 99 0.20 19.11 21.43
C LEU A 99 -0.91 20.14 21.69
N SER A 100 -2.07 20.00 21.03
CA SER A 100 -3.23 20.87 21.22
C SER A 100 -4.09 20.53 22.45
N GLY A 101 -3.74 19.48 23.20
CA GLY A 101 -4.35 19.16 24.50
C GLY A 101 -5.83 18.74 24.44
N ILE A 102 -6.28 18.13 23.34
CA ILE A 102 -7.66 17.64 23.20
C ILE A 102 -7.86 16.22 23.80
N PHE A 103 -6.79 15.57 24.29
CA PHE A 103 -6.87 14.44 25.23
C PHE A 103 -5.70 14.46 26.20
#